data_AF-A0A085MWK0-F1
#
_entry.id   AF-A0A085MWK0-F1
#
_cell.length_a   1.000
_cell.length_b   1.000
_cell.length_c   1.000
_cell.angle_alpha   90.00
_cell.angle_beta   90.00
_cell.angle_gamma   90.00
#
_symmetry.space_group_name_H-M   'P 1'
#
loop_
_entity.id
_entity.type
_entity.pdbx_description
1 polymer ?
#
loop_
_entity_poly.entity_id
_entity_poly.type
_entity_poly.pdbx_seq_one_letter_code
_entity_poly.pdbx_strand_id
1 'polypeptide(L)'
;MLTAEEFAICCRELVGKSTRFPGFEWTIHECENRGTLVIRRTEACAGMRREFHVCYDEIYKVPLLLFNAWHPDGRLLSLEEVWATVSEAEAIRLKFDPWSVITQQEHPIFRTPWYCLHPCKTESILALLRLSISQESQQVIQHA
;
A
#
# COMPACT_ATOMS: atom_id res chain seq x y z
N MET A 1 -9.60 -17.01 1.40
CA MET A 1 -9.73 -15.57 1.69
C MET A 1 -8.88 -15.26 2.91
N LEU A 2 -8.18 -14.13 2.93
CA LEU A 2 -7.34 -13.73 4.07
C LEU A 2 -8.24 -13.34 5.25
N THR A 3 -7.90 -13.76 6.46
CA THR A 3 -8.60 -13.35 7.70
C THR A 3 -7.91 -12.14 8.35
N ALA A 4 -8.62 -11.46 9.26
CA ALA A 4 -8.04 -10.35 10.02
C ALA A 4 -6.87 -10.79 10.91
N GLU A 5 -6.93 -12.01 11.45
CA GLU A 5 -5.86 -12.59 12.27
C GLU A 5 -4.61 -12.89 11.43
N GLU A 6 -4.80 -13.55 10.27
CA GLU A 6 -3.71 -13.80 9.32
C GLU A 6 -3.09 -12.47 8.84
N PHE A 7 -3.91 -11.47 8.55
CA PHE A 7 -3.45 -10.13 8.21
C PHE A 7 -2.57 -9.54 9.32
N ALA A 8 -3.03 -9.60 10.58
CA ALA A 8 -2.28 -9.08 11.72
C ALA A 8 -0.93 -9.79 11.92
N ILE A 9 -0.88 -11.11 11.71
CA ILE A 9 0.37 -11.89 11.71
C ILE A 9 1.31 -11.39 10.61
N CYS A 10 0.82 -11.28 9.36
CA CYS A 10 1.61 -10.79 8.24
C CYS A 10 2.15 -9.37 8.47
N CYS A 11 1.35 -8.48 9.05
CA CYS A 11 1.77 -7.13 9.39
C CYS A 11 2.92 -7.10 10.39
N ARG A 12 2.85 -7.89 11.46
CA ARG A 12 3.93 -8.02 12.45
C ARG A 12 5.22 -8.55 11.82
N GLU A 13 5.09 -9.55 10.94
CA GLU A 13 6.24 -10.06 10.19
C GLU A 13 6.85 -9.03 9.26
N LEU A 14 6.03 -8.29 8.50
CA LEU A 14 6.49 -7.27 7.58
C LEU A 14 7.23 -6.16 8.33
N VAL A 15 6.68 -5.69 9.45
CA VAL A 15 7.32 -4.70 10.32
C VAL A 15 8.68 -5.22 10.80
N GLY A 16 8.74 -6.45 11.34
CA GLY A 16 9.99 -7.05 11.78
C GLY A 16 11.03 -7.18 10.65
N LYS A 17 10.63 -7.65 9.47
CA LYS A 17 11.49 -7.78 8.30
C LYS A 17 11.97 -6.43 7.74
N SER A 18 11.12 -5.40 7.81
CA SER A 18 11.41 -4.06 7.26
C SER A 18 12.57 -3.36 7.96
N THR A 19 12.85 -3.69 9.23
CA THR A 19 13.98 -3.16 9.99
C THR A 19 15.34 -3.42 9.36
N ARG A 20 15.43 -4.39 8.44
CA ARG A 20 16.65 -4.71 7.68
C ARG A 20 16.94 -3.71 6.55
N PHE A 21 16.01 -2.81 6.26
CA PHE A 21 16.06 -1.88 5.14
C PHE A 21 15.92 -0.44 5.63
N PRO A 22 17.05 0.24 5.92
CA PRO A 22 17.04 1.63 6.39
C PRO A 22 16.25 2.57 5.46
N GLY A 23 15.30 3.33 6.01
CA GLY A 23 14.39 4.21 5.26
C GLY A 23 13.19 3.51 4.61
N PHE A 24 13.05 2.19 4.79
CA PHE A 24 11.91 1.39 4.32
C PHE A 24 11.10 0.77 5.46
N GLU A 25 11.24 1.28 6.67
CA GLU A 25 10.64 0.70 7.86
C GLU A 25 9.12 0.90 7.90
N TRP A 26 8.42 -0.14 8.33
CA TRP A 26 7.01 -0.09 8.66
C TRP A 26 6.85 -0.08 10.17
N THR A 27 5.86 0.65 10.67
CA THR A 27 5.51 0.70 12.09
C THR A 27 4.07 0.26 12.31
N ILE A 28 3.81 -0.41 13.43
CA ILE A 28 2.44 -0.80 13.81
C ILE A 28 1.75 0.40 14.45
N HIS A 29 0.52 0.65 14.04
CA HIS A 29 -0.41 1.58 14.66
C HIS A 29 -1.73 0.86 14.92
N GLU A 30 -2.03 0.63 16.19
CA GLU A 30 -3.30 0.05 16.63
C GLU A 30 -4.24 1.15 17.08
N CYS A 31 -5.48 1.12 16.58
CA CYS A 31 -6.55 1.98 17.10
C CYS A 31 -7.29 1.21 18.19
N GLU A 32 -6.97 1.50 19.45
CA GLU A 32 -7.52 0.83 20.64
C GLU A 32 -9.06 0.75 20.62
N ASN A 33 -9.73 1.80 20.14
CA ASN A 33 -11.20 1.88 20.15
C ASN A 33 -11.88 1.03 19.07
N ARG A 34 -11.15 0.46 18.11
CA ARG A 34 -11.74 -0.27 16.96
C ARG A 34 -11.13 -1.64 16.70
N GLY A 35 -10.08 -2.01 17.43
CA GLY A 35 -9.34 -3.25 17.17
C GLY A 35 -8.73 -3.31 15.76
N THR A 36 -8.64 -2.16 15.06
CA THR A 36 -8.11 -2.11 13.70
C THR A 36 -6.60 -1.94 13.76
N LEU A 37 -5.88 -2.96 13.32
CA LEU A 37 -4.44 -2.89 13.09
C LEU A 37 -4.15 -2.21 11.75
N VAL A 38 -3.28 -1.22 11.77
CA VAL A 38 -2.76 -0.54 10.59
C VAL A 38 -1.25 -0.53 10.68
N ILE A 39 -0.56 -0.85 9.59
CA ILE A 39 0.87 -0.56 9.51
C ILE A 39 1.09 0.70 8.70
N ARG A 40 2.07 1.49 9.11
CA ARG A 40 2.38 2.80 8.54
C ARG A 40 3.81 2.85 8.08
N ARG A 41 4.04 3.60 7.02
CA ARG A 41 5.35 4.00 6.57
C ARG A 41 5.31 5.44 6.09
N THR A 42 6.32 6.22 6.46
CA THR A 42 6.48 7.61 6.02
C THR A 42 7.80 7.73 5.27
N GLU A 43 7.77 8.45 4.16
CA GLU A 43 8.95 8.78 3.38
C GLU A 43 9.06 10.30 3.25
N ALA A 44 10.29 10.80 3.28
CA ALA A 44 10.60 12.16 2.87
C ALA A 44 11.72 12.10 1.83
N CYS A 45 11.44 12.52 0.60
CA CYS A 45 12.41 12.54 -0.49
C CYS A 45 12.22 13.79 -1.35
N ALA A 46 13.31 14.49 -1.65
CA ALA A 46 13.32 15.72 -2.45
C ALA A 46 12.32 16.79 -1.95
N GLY A 47 12.17 16.94 -0.63
CA GLY A 47 11.23 17.89 -0.01
C GLY A 47 9.76 17.45 -0.02
N MET A 48 9.43 16.35 -0.70
CA MET A 48 8.09 15.78 -0.70
C MET A 48 7.93 14.74 0.41
N ARG A 49 6.84 14.86 1.16
CA ARG A 49 6.44 13.86 2.16
C ARG A 49 5.46 12.88 1.52
N ARG A 50 5.65 11.59 1.78
CA ARG A 50 4.68 10.54 1.41
C ARG A 50 4.39 9.70 2.63
N GLU A 51 3.16 9.24 2.73
CA GLU A 51 2.70 8.43 3.85
C GLU A 51 1.83 7.31 3.31
N PHE A 52 2.11 6.10 3.75
CA PHE A 52 1.50 4.88 3.29
C PHE A 52 0.98 4.12 4.49
N HIS A 53 -0.29 3.72 4.44
CA HIS A 53 -0.92 2.87 5.43
C HIS A 53 -1.41 1.59 4.77
N VAL A 54 -1.23 0.45 5.44
CA VAL A 54 -1.89 -0.79 5.04
C VAL A 54 -2.88 -1.19 6.12
N CYS A 55 -4.14 -1.27 5.71
CA CYS A 55 -5.27 -1.64 6.54
C CYS A 55 -5.87 -2.96 6.06
N TYR A 56 -6.78 -3.54 6.83
CA TYR A 56 -7.56 -4.69 6.39
C TYR A 56 -8.97 -4.27 5.98
N ASP A 57 -9.39 -4.67 4.79
CA ASP A 57 -10.77 -4.52 4.34
C ASP A 57 -11.58 -5.75 4.76
N GLU A 58 -12.52 -5.56 5.68
CA GLU A 58 -13.31 -6.65 6.21
C GLU A 58 -14.35 -7.21 5.24
N ILE A 59 -14.77 -6.43 4.24
CA ILE A 59 -15.81 -6.83 3.28
C ILE A 59 -15.16 -7.68 2.18
N TYR A 60 -14.10 -7.15 1.59
CA TYR A 60 -13.36 -7.79 0.50
C TYR A 60 -12.30 -8.78 1.00
N LYS A 61 -12.02 -8.83 2.30
CA LYS A 61 -11.07 -9.77 2.94
C LYS A 61 -9.67 -9.67 2.32
N VAL A 62 -9.21 -8.43 2.08
CA VAL A 62 -7.92 -8.10 1.44
C VAL A 62 -7.21 -6.99 2.21
N PRO A 63 -5.86 -6.91 2.15
CA PRO A 63 -5.16 -5.72 2.60
C PRO A 63 -5.45 -4.54 1.66
N LEU A 64 -5.62 -3.34 2.22
CA LEU A 64 -5.83 -2.10 1.48
C LEU A 64 -4.63 -1.18 1.68
N LEU A 65 -3.95 -0.82 0.58
CA LEU A 65 -2.92 0.20 0.59
C LEU A 65 -3.57 1.58 0.42
N LEU A 66 -3.50 2.38 1.48
CA LEU A 66 -3.86 3.79 1.51
C LEU A 66 -2.59 4.62 1.44
N PHE A 67 -2.64 5.75 0.75
CA PHE A 67 -1.51 6.67 0.71
C PHE A 67 -1.93 8.11 0.51
N ASN A 68 -1.04 9.01 0.92
CA ASN A 68 -1.11 10.43 0.64
C ASN A 68 0.31 10.96 0.40
N ALA A 69 0.43 12.01 -0.41
CA ALA A 69 1.68 12.70 -0.68
C ALA A 69 1.45 14.19 -0.55
N TRP A 70 2.45 14.93 -0.07
CA TRP A 70 2.38 16.37 0.14
C TRP A 70 3.59 17.07 -0.46
N HIS A 71 3.31 18.20 -1.08
CA HIS A 71 4.30 19.18 -1.50
C HIS A 71 5.11 19.68 -0.28
N PRO A 72 6.31 20.24 -0.50
CA PRO A 72 7.13 20.81 0.59
C PRO A 72 6.41 21.90 1.39
N ASP A 73 5.42 22.57 0.79
CA ASP A 73 4.58 23.59 1.43
C ASP A 73 3.43 23.00 2.30
N GLY A 74 3.31 21.67 2.34
CA GLY A 74 2.27 20.96 3.09
C GLY A 74 0.96 20.72 2.33
N ARG A 75 0.81 21.20 1.09
CA ARG A 75 -0.37 20.93 0.26
C ARG A 75 -0.40 19.47 -0.18
N LEU A 76 -1.56 18.82 -0.08
CA LEU A 76 -1.75 17.46 -0.60
C LEU A 76 -1.60 17.44 -2.13
N LEU A 77 -0.93 16.43 -2.65
CA LEU A 77 -0.88 16.16 -4.09
C LEU A 77 -2.27 15.80 -4.61
N SER A 78 -2.63 16.38 -5.75
CA SER A 78 -3.80 15.96 -6.52
C SER A 78 -3.58 14.58 -7.13
N LEU A 79 -4.67 13.92 -7.51
CA LEU A 79 -4.60 12.62 -8.18
C LEU A 79 -3.78 12.71 -9.48
N GLU A 80 -3.91 13.80 -10.24
CA GLU A 80 -3.11 14.04 -11.44
C GLU A 80 -1.62 14.15 -11.14
N GLU A 81 -1.25 14.86 -10.07
CA GLU A 81 0.14 14.96 -9.61
C GLU A 81 0.68 13.60 -9.15
N VAL A 82 -0.14 12.76 -8.50
CA VAL A 82 0.23 11.38 -8.16
C VAL A 82 0.47 10.56 -9.44
N TRP A 83 -0.38 10.66 -10.45
CA TRP A 83 -0.19 9.95 -11.72
C TRP A 83 1.05 10.37 -12.48
N ALA A 84 1.49 11.62 -12.36
CA ALA A 84 2.76 12.07 -12.93
C ALA A 84 3.98 11.36 -12.30
N THR A 85 3.83 10.67 -11.16
CA THR A 85 4.91 9.91 -10.51
C THR A 85 4.99 8.44 -10.91
N VAL A 86 3.98 7.89 -11.62
CA VAL A 86 4.03 6.52 -12.12
C VAL A 86 4.74 6.46 -13.47
N SER A 87 5.17 5.27 -13.91
CA SER A 87 5.86 5.10 -15.19
C SER A 87 5.03 5.65 -16.35
N GLU A 88 5.68 6.17 -17.40
CA GLU A 88 4.97 6.81 -18.52
C GLU A 88 3.97 5.87 -19.22
N ALA A 89 4.30 4.58 -19.32
CA ALA A 89 3.42 3.54 -19.83
C ALA A 89 2.14 3.37 -18.98
N GLU A 90 2.29 3.42 -17.66
CA GLU A 90 1.16 3.36 -16.72
C GLU A 90 0.39 4.68 -16.71
N ALA A 91 1.07 5.83 -16.79
CA ALA A 91 0.45 7.14 -16.86
C ALA A 91 -0.46 7.28 -18.09
N ILE A 92 -0.06 6.74 -19.25
CA ILE A 92 -0.92 6.72 -20.46
C ILE A 92 -2.18 5.88 -20.19
N ARG A 93 -2.04 4.66 -19.67
CA ARG A 93 -3.17 3.79 -19.34
C ARG A 93 -4.12 4.43 -18.33
N LEU A 94 -3.56 5.05 -17.29
CA LEU A 94 -4.29 5.67 -16.19
C LEU A 94 -4.88 7.02 -16.57
N LYS A 95 -4.39 7.71 -17.61
CA LYS A 95 -5.07 8.89 -18.16
C LYS A 95 -6.43 8.56 -18.80
N PHE A 96 -6.58 7.37 -19.39
CA PHE A 96 -7.84 6.94 -20.01
C PHE A 96 -8.87 6.41 -19.00
N ASP A 97 -8.40 5.88 -17.86
CA ASP A 97 -9.27 5.44 -16.77
C ASP A 97 -8.60 5.70 -15.40
N PRO A 98 -8.58 6.96 -14.95
CA PRO A 98 -7.84 7.37 -13.76
C PRO A 98 -8.41 6.80 -12.47
N TRP A 99 -9.62 6.26 -12.48
CA TRP A 99 -10.26 5.70 -11.29
C TRP A 99 -10.26 4.17 -11.28
N SER A 100 -9.86 3.52 -12.37
CA SER A 100 -9.80 2.05 -12.47
C SER A 100 -8.86 1.39 -11.46
N VAL A 101 -7.83 2.12 -11.03
CA VAL A 101 -6.76 1.59 -10.17
C VAL A 101 -6.67 2.34 -8.85
N ILE A 102 -6.79 3.67 -8.83
CA ILE A 102 -6.74 4.47 -7.59
C ILE A 102 -8.07 5.20 -7.38
N THR A 103 -8.59 5.12 -6.17
CA THR A 103 -9.79 5.86 -5.74
C THR A 103 -9.53 6.55 -4.39
N GLN A 104 -10.45 7.40 -3.96
CA GLN A 104 -10.41 8.01 -2.63
C GLN A 104 -11.39 7.31 -1.69
N GLN A 105 -10.94 7.03 -0.48
CA GLN A 105 -11.73 6.44 0.59
C GLN A 105 -11.48 7.18 1.89
N GLU A 106 -12.43 7.09 2.82
CA GLU A 106 -12.20 7.54 4.18
C GLU A 106 -11.24 6.60 4.90
N HIS A 107 -10.18 7.14 5.50
CA HIS A 107 -9.25 6.34 6.27
C HIS A 107 -9.92 5.74 7.52
N PRO A 108 -9.79 4.43 7.77
CA PRO A 108 -10.52 3.75 8.85
C PRO A 108 -10.19 4.32 10.23
N ILE A 109 -8.94 4.67 10.51
CA ILE A 109 -8.54 5.35 11.76
C ILE A 109 -8.80 6.87 11.72
N PHE A 110 -8.15 7.61 10.82
CA PHE A 110 -8.12 9.08 10.84
C PHE A 110 -9.41 9.78 10.39
N ARG A 111 -10.36 9.07 9.76
CA ARG A 111 -11.60 9.67 9.24
C ARG A 111 -11.35 10.86 8.30
N THR A 112 -10.29 10.76 7.50
CA THR A 112 -9.91 11.76 6.49
C THR A 112 -9.79 11.11 5.11
N PRO A 113 -9.87 11.88 4.01
CA PRO A 113 -9.73 11.33 2.65
C PRO A 113 -8.30 10.86 2.37
N TRP A 114 -8.17 9.64 1.85
CA TRP A 114 -6.91 9.02 1.43
C TRP A 114 -7.08 8.38 0.06
N TYR A 115 -6.04 8.42 -0.76
CA TYR A 115 -6.00 7.62 -1.96
C TYR A 115 -5.76 6.15 -1.60
N CYS A 116 -6.30 5.25 -2.41
CA CYS A 116 -6.11 3.82 -2.23
C CYS A 116 -6.16 3.09 -3.57
N LEU A 117 -5.55 1.90 -3.61
CA LEU A 117 -5.80 0.99 -4.71
C LEU A 117 -7.22 0.42 -4.62
N HIS A 118 -7.95 0.39 -5.74
CA HIS A 118 -9.30 -0.15 -5.77
C HIS A 118 -9.29 -1.61 -5.27
N PRO A 119 -10.08 -1.99 -4.24
CA PRO A 119 -10.02 -3.32 -3.62
C PRO A 119 -10.15 -4.48 -4.63
N CYS A 120 -11.02 -4.32 -5.65
CA CYS A 120 -11.20 -5.29 -6.74
C CYS A 120 -9.95 -5.58 -7.57
N LYS A 121 -8.96 -4.67 -7.57
CA LYS A 121 -7.68 -4.87 -8.25
C LYS A 121 -6.63 -5.44 -7.31
N THR A 122 -6.76 -5.21 -6.00
CA THR A 122 -5.81 -5.68 -5.00
C THR A 122 -5.65 -7.20 -5.01
N GLU A 123 -6.74 -7.96 -5.09
CA GLU A 123 -6.65 -9.43 -5.16
C GLU A 123 -5.88 -9.90 -6.40
N SER A 124 -6.17 -9.35 -7.57
CA SER A 124 -5.47 -9.70 -8.81
C SER A 124 -3.99 -9.34 -8.75
N ILE A 125 -3.65 -8.17 -8.19
CA ILE A 125 -2.26 -7.74 -8.01
C ILE A 125 -1.53 -8.68 -7.06
N LEU A 126 -2.14 -9.03 -5.92
CA LEU A 126 -1.55 -9.97 -4.96
C LEU A 126 -1.37 -11.36 -5.56
N ALA A 127 -2.31 -11.83 -6.38
CA ALA A 127 -2.18 -13.10 -7.09
C ALA A 127 -0.98 -13.08 -8.05
N LEU A 128 -0.80 -12.02 -8.83
CA LEU A 128 0.34 -11.85 -9.73
C LEU A 128 1.68 -11.82 -8.96
N LEU A 129 1.74 -11.07 -7.86
CA LEU A 129 2.94 -11.02 -7.01
C LEU A 129 3.29 -12.38 -6.40
N ARG A 130 2.29 -13.17 -5.99
CA ARG A 130 2.53 -14.53 -5.49
C ARG A 130 3.12 -15.43 -6.56
N LEU A 131 2.65 -15.33 -7.80
CA LEU A 131 3.18 -16.11 -8.92
C LEU A 131 4.63 -15.74 -9.21
N SER A 132 4.97 -14.45 -9.24
CA SER A 132 6.35 -14.01 -9.50
C SER A 132 7.32 -14.45 -8.40
N ILE A 133 6.95 -14.32 -7.13
CA ILE A 133 7.77 -14.78 -5.99
C ILE A 133 7.97 -16.30 -6.04
N SER A 134 6.94 -17.05 -6.42
CA SER A 134 7.02 -18.52 -6.54
C SER A 134 7.98 -18.96 -7.67
N GLN A 135 8.03 -18.20 -8.77
CA GLN A 135 8.95 -18.45 -9.89
C GLN A 135 10.40 -18.13 -9.53
N GLU A 136 10.66 -17.03 -8.82
CA GLU A 136 12.01 -16.69 -8.32
C GLU A 136 12.51 -17.72 -7.31
N SER A 137 11.63 -18.22 -6.44
CA SER A 137 11.95 -19.26 -5.45
C SER A 137 12.36 -20.61 -6.10
N GLN A 138 11.85 -20.92 -7.29
CA GLN A 138 12.18 -22.15 -8.03
C GLN A 138 13.49 -22.04 -8.82
N GLN A 139 13.87 -20.84 -9.29
CA GLN A 139 15.14 -20.64 -9.99
C GLN A 139 16.36 -20.70 -9.07
N VAL A 140 16.22 -20.27 -7.80
CA VAL A 140 17.31 -20.34 -6.81
C VAL A 140 17.67 -21.79 -6.44
N ILE A 141 16.73 -22.73 -6.53
CA ILE A 141 16.95 -24.15 -6.22
C ILE A 141 17.58 -24.92 -7.39
N GLN A 142 17.41 -24.45 -8.63
CA GLN A 142 17.99 -25.11 -9.81
C GLN A 142 19.44 -24.71 -10.13
N HIS A 143 19.98 -23.71 -9.43
CA HIS A 143 21.35 -23.20 -9.61
C HIS A 143 22.22 -23.29 -8.33
N ALA A 144 21.78 -24.06 -7.32
CA ALA A 144 22.54 -24.36 -6.10
C ALA A 144 23.11 -25.79 -6.13
#